data_AF-A0A955LHJ1-F1
#
_entry.id   AF-A0A955LHJ1-F1
#
_cell.length_a   1.000
_cell.length_b   1.000
_cell.length_c   1.000
_cell.angle_alpha   90.00
_cell.angle_beta   90.00
_cell.angle_gamma   90.00
#
_symmetry.space_group_name_H-M   'P 1'
#
loop_
_entity.id
_entity.type
_entity.pdbx_description
1 polymer ?
#
loop_
_entity_poly.entity_id
_entity_poly.type
_entity_poly.pdbx_seq_one_letter_code
_entity_poly.pdbx_strand_id
1 'polypeptide(L)'
;MMKRMTFALLSLIVMPLYVQAATIPVDPNLSTSGSDKLEVKADGIDSARISINLKNTNFGSVEGAVVSLASSRGPIDDISPEETTTSLSGRASFTVKSLKNGTSVFTPSYNGTVFNKPVTIIFKDGLNLALSVGSLIKIPDDNNVNTLSDTAVYYYASNGKRYVFANEKVFFSWYPSFSDVQTITLEQMSLIPIGGNVTYRPGSKLVKFQTDVKTYLPTKGGVLRWVTSEQVARQWFGENWNTHVDDISEAFFVNYRMGEPIAHELDVSPEGLRAQVTTIDKDLGF
;
A
#
# COMPACT_ATOMS: atom_id res chain seq x y z
N MET A 1 -65.49 47.63 11.06
CA MET A 1 -65.14 46.38 11.75
C MET A 1 -65.12 45.26 10.72
N MET A 2 -63.97 45.05 10.08
CA MET A 2 -63.82 44.26 8.84
C MET A 2 -63.17 42.92 9.18
N LYS A 3 -63.92 41.81 9.09
CA LYS A 3 -63.44 40.45 9.35
C LYS A 3 -62.62 39.96 8.15
N ARG A 4 -61.33 39.71 8.35
CA ARG A 4 -60.44 39.07 7.37
C ARG A 4 -60.76 37.57 7.33
N MET A 5 -61.13 37.08 6.14
CA MET A 5 -61.41 35.68 5.86
C MET A 5 -60.12 35.05 5.31
N THR A 6 -59.46 34.23 6.10
CA THR A 6 -58.23 33.52 5.74
C THR A 6 -58.58 32.29 4.91
N PHE A 7 -58.18 32.27 3.63
CA PHE A 7 -58.22 31.08 2.80
C PHE A 7 -57.00 30.19 3.12
N ALA A 8 -57.23 28.99 3.65
CA ALA A 8 -56.19 27.98 3.81
C ALA A 8 -55.99 27.26 2.47
N LEU A 9 -54.84 27.49 1.84
CA LEU A 9 -54.40 26.80 0.63
C LEU A 9 -53.89 25.41 1.04
N LEU A 10 -54.61 24.35 0.69
CA LEU A 10 -54.18 22.97 0.92
C LEU A 10 -53.16 22.59 -0.15
N SER A 11 -51.87 22.69 0.19
CA SER A 11 -50.78 22.21 -0.67
C SER A 11 -50.72 20.67 -0.61
N LEU A 12 -51.11 20.03 -1.72
CA LEU A 12 -50.92 18.58 -1.90
C LEU A 12 -49.43 18.31 -2.17
N ILE A 13 -48.68 17.93 -1.13
CA ILE A 13 -47.29 17.48 -1.30
C ILE A 13 -47.34 16.06 -1.86
N VAL A 14 -47.11 15.92 -3.17
CA VAL A 14 -46.80 14.61 -3.76
C VAL A 14 -45.35 14.28 -3.39
N MET A 15 -45.17 13.51 -2.32
CA MET A 15 -43.86 12.94 -2.03
C MET A 15 -43.54 11.92 -3.12
N PRO A 16 -42.35 11.97 -3.75
CA PRO A 16 -41.92 10.90 -4.63
C PRO A 16 -41.86 9.60 -3.81
N LEU A 17 -42.61 8.59 -4.24
CA LEU A 17 -42.46 7.22 -3.76
C LEU A 17 -41.07 6.75 -4.17
N TYR A 18 -40.12 6.80 -3.24
CA TYR A 18 -38.91 6.01 -3.36
C TYR A 18 -39.33 4.55 -3.23
N VAL A 19 -39.51 3.87 -4.36
CA VAL A 19 -39.59 2.41 -4.38
C VAL A 19 -38.19 1.92 -4.05
N GLN A 20 -37.94 1.65 -2.78
CA GLN A 20 -36.76 0.90 -2.36
C GLN A 20 -36.89 -0.47 -3.03
N ALA A 21 -36.06 -0.75 -4.03
CA ALA A 21 -36.06 -2.04 -4.71
C ALA A 21 -35.94 -3.12 -3.63
N ALA A 22 -36.92 -4.04 -3.60
CA ALA A 22 -36.87 -5.15 -2.67
C ALA A 22 -35.58 -5.94 -2.97
N THR A 23 -34.64 -5.93 -2.02
CA THR A 23 -33.44 -6.75 -2.14
C THR A 23 -33.87 -8.19 -2.22
N ILE A 24 -33.55 -8.88 -3.32
CA ILE A 24 -33.86 -10.30 -3.45
C ILE A 24 -33.16 -11.02 -2.29
N PRO A 25 -33.90 -11.70 -1.39
CA PRO A 25 -33.30 -12.30 -0.21
C PRO A 25 -32.35 -13.42 -0.65
N VAL A 26 -31.09 -13.31 -0.22
CA VAL A 26 -30.08 -14.35 -0.42
C VAL A 26 -30.37 -15.49 0.55
N ASP A 27 -30.30 -16.73 0.05
CA ASP A 27 -30.36 -17.95 0.83
C ASP A 27 -28.93 -18.51 0.99
N PRO A 28 -28.35 -18.44 2.21
CA PRO A 28 -27.02 -18.98 2.50
C PRO A 28 -26.86 -20.49 2.25
N ASN A 29 -27.95 -21.27 2.34
CA ASN A 29 -27.91 -22.72 2.18
C ASN A 29 -27.88 -23.14 0.71
N LEU A 30 -28.53 -22.35 -0.17
CA LEU A 30 -28.55 -22.58 -1.62
C LEU A 30 -27.38 -21.91 -2.34
N SER A 31 -26.75 -20.94 -1.70
CA SER A 31 -25.55 -20.29 -2.22
C SER A 31 -24.33 -21.22 -2.13
N THR A 32 -23.38 -21.04 -3.05
CA THR A 32 -22.17 -21.87 -3.12
C THR A 32 -20.91 -21.02 -3.20
N SER A 33 -19.81 -21.62 -2.75
CA SER A 33 -18.46 -21.09 -2.93
C SER A 33 -17.56 -22.20 -3.44
N GLY A 34 -16.56 -21.83 -4.23
CA GLY A 34 -15.58 -22.77 -4.76
C GLY A 34 -14.31 -22.05 -5.17
N SER A 35 -13.28 -22.84 -5.43
CA SER A 35 -12.00 -22.35 -5.91
C SER A 35 -11.55 -23.18 -7.10
N ASP A 36 -10.81 -22.55 -8.01
CA ASP A 36 -10.14 -23.24 -9.11
C ASP A 36 -8.95 -24.10 -8.64
N LYS A 37 -8.32 -23.72 -7.52
CA LYS A 37 -7.23 -24.45 -6.87
C LYS A 37 -7.49 -24.58 -5.36
N LEU A 38 -7.07 -25.69 -4.77
CA LEU A 38 -7.08 -25.89 -3.31
C LEU A 38 -5.68 -25.82 -2.69
N GLU A 39 -4.65 -25.86 -3.52
CA GLU A 39 -3.26 -25.66 -3.12
C GLU A 39 -2.61 -24.65 -4.06
N VAL A 40 -1.87 -23.70 -3.49
CA VAL A 40 -1.10 -22.69 -4.23
C VAL A 40 0.25 -22.49 -3.57
N LYS A 41 1.24 -22.10 -4.38
CA LYS A 41 2.50 -21.63 -3.82
C LYS A 41 2.26 -20.33 -3.05
N ALA A 42 2.88 -20.22 -1.89
CA ALA A 42 2.83 -19.05 -1.03
C ALA A 42 3.92 -18.05 -1.44
N ASP A 43 4.00 -17.76 -2.73
CA ASP A 43 5.03 -16.95 -3.40
C ASP A 43 4.53 -15.54 -3.76
N GLY A 44 3.30 -15.18 -3.36
CA GLY A 44 2.67 -13.91 -3.71
C GLY A 44 2.29 -13.77 -5.20
N ILE A 45 2.58 -14.77 -6.03
CA ILE A 45 2.36 -14.77 -7.48
C ILE A 45 1.29 -15.79 -7.83
N ASP A 46 1.51 -17.05 -7.48
CA ASP A 46 0.55 -18.13 -7.58
C ASP A 46 -0.67 -17.81 -6.71
N SER A 47 -1.82 -18.17 -7.24
CA SER A 47 -3.09 -17.66 -6.75
C SER A 47 -4.22 -18.61 -7.05
N ALA A 48 -5.24 -18.53 -6.22
CA ALA A 48 -6.50 -19.24 -6.35
C ALA A 48 -7.61 -18.22 -6.57
N ARG A 49 -8.51 -18.50 -7.51
CA ARG A 49 -9.70 -17.70 -7.77
C ARG A 49 -10.90 -18.30 -7.03
N ILE A 50 -11.32 -17.61 -5.99
CA ILE A 50 -12.51 -17.97 -5.23
C ILE A 50 -13.74 -17.34 -5.89
N SER A 51 -14.72 -18.19 -6.20
CA SER A 51 -15.99 -17.80 -6.81
C SER A 51 -17.15 -18.09 -5.86
N ILE A 52 -18.00 -17.09 -5.66
CA ILE A 52 -19.20 -17.17 -4.83
C ILE A 52 -20.40 -17.03 -5.76
N ASN A 53 -21.34 -17.98 -5.69
CA ASN A 53 -22.61 -17.91 -6.40
C ASN A 53 -23.73 -17.75 -5.39
N LEU A 54 -24.40 -16.60 -5.41
CA LEU A 54 -25.53 -16.33 -4.52
C LEU A 54 -26.84 -16.77 -5.16
N LYS A 55 -27.62 -17.51 -4.38
CA LYS A 55 -28.96 -17.98 -4.73
C LYS A 55 -29.99 -17.44 -3.76
N ASN A 56 -31.21 -17.22 -4.23
CA ASN A 56 -32.37 -16.97 -3.38
C ASN A 56 -33.05 -18.30 -3.01
N THR A 57 -34.09 -18.22 -2.17
CA THR A 57 -34.87 -19.39 -1.70
C THR A 57 -35.55 -20.19 -2.82
N ASN A 58 -35.67 -19.63 -4.03
CA ASN A 58 -36.27 -20.26 -5.21
C ASN A 58 -35.21 -20.76 -6.21
N PHE A 59 -33.95 -20.95 -5.78
CA PHE A 59 -32.81 -21.34 -6.65
C PHE A 59 -32.44 -20.32 -7.75
N GLY A 60 -33.06 -19.15 -7.74
CA GLY A 60 -32.75 -18.03 -8.65
C GLY A 60 -31.43 -17.36 -8.27
N SER A 61 -30.67 -16.92 -9.27
CA SER A 61 -29.44 -16.14 -9.04
C SER A 61 -29.77 -14.75 -8.49
N VAL A 62 -28.96 -14.27 -7.56
CA VAL A 62 -29.10 -12.93 -6.98
C VAL A 62 -28.07 -11.99 -7.61
N GLU A 63 -28.51 -11.06 -8.43
CA GLU A 63 -27.70 -9.99 -9.02
C GLU A 63 -27.60 -8.78 -8.07
N GLY A 64 -26.52 -8.00 -8.16
CA GLY A 64 -26.37 -6.71 -7.49
C GLY A 64 -25.97 -6.81 -6.02
N ALA A 65 -25.71 -8.01 -5.49
CA ALA A 65 -25.32 -8.22 -4.11
C ALA A 65 -23.81 -8.01 -3.93
N VAL A 66 -23.42 -7.15 -2.99
CA VAL A 66 -22.01 -6.89 -2.67
C VAL A 66 -21.48 -7.93 -1.69
N VAL A 67 -20.58 -8.78 -2.17
CA VAL A 67 -19.92 -9.83 -1.39
C VAL A 67 -18.61 -9.31 -0.83
N SER A 68 -18.30 -9.72 0.41
CA SER A 68 -17.00 -9.57 1.04
C SER A 68 -16.41 -10.93 1.36
N LEU A 69 -15.08 -11.03 1.37
CA LEU A 69 -14.36 -12.27 1.68
C LEU A 69 -13.36 -12.00 2.81
N ALA A 70 -13.33 -12.87 3.82
CA ALA A 70 -12.38 -12.78 4.94
C ALA A 70 -11.51 -14.02 5.01
N SER A 71 -10.21 -13.83 5.27
CA SER A 71 -9.27 -14.92 5.58
C SER A 71 -9.26 -15.20 7.08
N SER A 72 -9.25 -16.48 7.48
CA SER A 72 -9.02 -16.90 8.87
C SER A 72 -7.64 -16.51 9.41
N ARG A 73 -6.68 -16.18 8.53
CA ARG A 73 -5.34 -15.70 8.89
C ARG A 73 -5.21 -14.18 8.84
N GLY A 74 -6.30 -13.47 8.58
CA GLY A 74 -6.33 -12.00 8.57
C GLY A 74 -5.51 -11.40 7.41
N PRO A 75 -4.87 -10.24 7.61
CA PRO A 75 -4.26 -9.45 6.53
C PRO A 75 -2.94 -10.02 6.00
N ILE A 76 -2.47 -11.16 6.52
CA ILE A 76 -1.28 -11.83 5.95
C ILE A 76 -1.58 -12.50 4.60
N ASP A 77 -2.86 -12.72 4.30
CA ASP A 77 -3.34 -13.18 3.01
C ASP A 77 -3.83 -11.99 2.19
N ASP A 78 -3.36 -11.89 0.95
CA ASP A 78 -3.82 -10.88 0.01
C ASP A 78 -5.12 -11.37 -0.64
N ILE A 79 -6.18 -10.58 -0.50
CA ILE A 79 -7.48 -10.78 -1.15
C ILE A 79 -7.68 -9.62 -2.11
N SER A 80 -7.52 -9.92 -3.39
CA SER A 80 -7.73 -8.96 -4.48
C SER A 80 -9.13 -9.16 -5.09
N PRO A 81 -10.06 -8.20 -4.93
CA PRO A 81 -11.38 -8.30 -5.52
C PRO A 81 -11.32 -8.21 -7.05
N GLU A 82 -12.09 -9.05 -7.74
CA GLU A 82 -12.27 -8.95 -9.19
C GLU A 82 -13.69 -8.48 -9.53
N GLU A 83 -14.69 -9.16 -8.97
CA GLU A 83 -16.11 -8.85 -9.11
C GLU A 83 -16.74 -8.94 -7.72
N THR A 84 -16.89 -7.82 -7.02
CA THR A 84 -17.47 -7.79 -5.66
C THR A 84 -18.98 -7.73 -5.67
N THR A 85 -19.59 -7.21 -6.74
CA THR A 85 -21.03 -7.14 -6.92
C THR A 85 -21.46 -8.29 -7.82
N THR A 86 -22.45 -9.08 -7.39
CA THR A 86 -22.85 -10.26 -8.15
C THR A 86 -23.42 -9.88 -9.52
N SER A 87 -22.94 -10.56 -10.56
CA SER A 87 -23.43 -10.41 -11.94
C SER A 87 -24.85 -10.99 -12.12
N LEU A 88 -25.40 -10.91 -13.35
CA LEU A 88 -26.67 -11.55 -13.74
C LEU A 88 -26.74 -13.06 -13.39
N SER A 89 -25.59 -13.75 -13.40
CA SER A 89 -25.53 -15.17 -13.02
C SER A 89 -25.46 -15.38 -11.50
N GLY A 90 -25.41 -14.31 -10.71
CA GLY A 90 -25.29 -14.31 -9.25
C GLY A 90 -23.87 -14.53 -8.76
N ARG A 91 -22.85 -14.30 -9.60
CA ARG A 91 -21.45 -14.62 -9.30
C ARG A 91 -20.67 -13.39 -8.84
N ALA A 92 -19.89 -13.56 -7.77
CA ALA A 92 -18.81 -12.67 -7.34
C ALA A 92 -17.48 -13.46 -7.31
N SER A 93 -16.34 -12.80 -7.50
CA SER A 93 -15.03 -13.46 -7.48
C SER A 93 -13.90 -12.61 -6.88
N PHE A 94 -12.96 -13.32 -6.28
CA PHE A 94 -11.76 -12.79 -5.63
C PHE A 94 -10.56 -13.65 -6.01
N THR A 95 -9.43 -13.01 -6.30
CA THR A 95 -8.13 -13.70 -6.32
C THR A 95 -7.55 -13.68 -4.91
N VAL A 96 -7.06 -14.82 -4.42
CA VAL A 96 -6.36 -14.91 -3.14
C VAL A 96 -4.93 -15.40 -3.31
N LYS A 97 -4.01 -14.78 -2.57
CA LYS A 97 -2.56 -15.08 -2.56
C LYS A 97 -2.02 -14.99 -1.14
N SER A 98 -0.85 -15.58 -0.90
CA SER A 98 -0.16 -15.43 0.38
C SER A 98 1.34 -15.51 0.17
N LEU A 99 2.09 -14.93 1.11
CA LEU A 99 3.53 -15.14 1.26
C LEU A 99 3.85 -16.16 2.36
N LYS A 100 2.83 -16.58 3.13
CA LYS A 100 3.02 -17.39 4.33
C LYS A 100 2.42 -18.77 4.15
N ASN A 101 3.25 -19.77 4.41
CA ASN A 101 2.83 -21.16 4.49
C ASN A 101 1.71 -21.34 5.52
N GLY A 102 0.83 -22.28 5.24
CA GLY A 102 -0.25 -22.67 6.12
C GLY A 102 -1.60 -22.73 5.41
N THR A 103 -2.59 -23.20 6.16
CA THR A 103 -3.95 -23.37 5.66
C THR A 103 -4.77 -22.15 6.03
N SER A 104 -5.46 -21.58 5.04
CA SER A 104 -6.39 -20.47 5.23
C SER A 104 -7.81 -20.88 4.90
N VAL A 105 -8.76 -20.44 5.72
CA VAL A 105 -10.19 -20.65 5.52
C VAL A 105 -10.81 -19.33 5.12
N PHE A 106 -11.22 -19.23 3.85
CA PHE A 106 -11.86 -18.04 3.31
C PHE A 106 -13.36 -18.12 3.48
N THR A 107 -13.92 -17.11 4.14
CA THR A 107 -15.32 -17.06 4.54
C THR A 107 -16.01 -15.89 3.85
N PRO A 108 -16.94 -16.16 2.91
CA PRO A 108 -17.68 -15.10 2.26
C PRO A 108 -18.81 -14.56 3.17
N SER A 109 -19.19 -13.30 2.94
CA SER A 109 -20.28 -12.64 3.64
C SER A 109 -21.00 -11.63 2.75
N TYR A 110 -22.26 -11.33 3.08
CA TYR A 110 -23.10 -10.31 2.45
C TYR A 110 -23.88 -9.57 3.53
N ASN A 111 -23.86 -8.23 3.50
CA ASN A 111 -24.48 -7.39 4.54
C ASN A 111 -24.14 -7.82 5.98
N GLY A 112 -22.89 -8.24 6.22
CA GLY A 112 -22.43 -8.72 7.52
C GLY A 112 -22.87 -10.14 7.90
N THR A 113 -23.72 -10.79 7.09
CA THR A 113 -24.11 -12.18 7.30
C THR A 113 -23.09 -13.11 6.65
N VAL A 114 -22.48 -13.98 7.44
CA VAL A 114 -21.54 -15.00 6.98
C VAL A 114 -22.29 -16.17 6.36
N PHE A 115 -21.80 -16.67 5.22
CA PHE A 115 -22.29 -17.92 4.64
C PHE A 115 -21.41 -19.07 5.12
N ASN A 116 -21.99 -20.12 5.71
CA ASN A 116 -21.25 -21.30 6.20
C ASN A 116 -20.87 -22.26 5.06
N LYS A 117 -20.28 -21.70 4.00
CA LYS A 117 -19.66 -22.39 2.86
C LYS A 117 -18.25 -21.81 2.71
N PRO A 118 -17.33 -22.12 3.63
CA PRO A 118 -15.97 -21.64 3.53
C PRO A 118 -15.21 -22.36 2.41
N VAL A 119 -14.18 -21.71 1.88
CA VAL A 119 -13.23 -22.30 0.95
C VAL A 119 -11.88 -22.40 1.64
N THR A 120 -11.33 -23.61 1.72
CA THR A 120 -10.03 -23.85 2.34
C THR A 120 -8.94 -23.91 1.26
N ILE A 121 -7.90 -23.11 1.42
CA ILE A 121 -6.72 -23.08 0.53
C ILE A 121 -5.47 -23.39 1.36
N ILE A 122 -4.63 -24.29 0.86
CA ILE A 122 -3.32 -24.59 1.42
C ILE A 122 -2.27 -23.78 0.67
N PHE A 123 -1.60 -22.89 1.41
CA PHE A 123 -0.46 -22.11 0.94
C PHE A 123 0.82 -22.85 1.35
N LYS A 124 1.67 -23.21 0.40
CA LYS A 124 2.92 -23.97 0.64
C LYS A 124 4.11 -23.39 -0.12
N ASP A 125 5.33 -23.82 0.22
CA ASP A 125 6.57 -23.42 -0.46
C ASP A 125 6.81 -21.89 -0.52
N GLY A 126 6.25 -21.14 0.44
CA GLY A 126 6.41 -19.71 0.60
C GLY A 126 7.49 -19.29 1.57
N LEU A 127 7.42 -18.02 1.98
CA LEU A 127 8.44 -17.34 2.76
C LEU A 127 8.56 -17.94 4.18
N ASN A 128 9.44 -18.93 4.33
CA ASN A 128 9.93 -19.46 5.62
C ASN A 128 10.94 -18.51 6.29
N LEU A 129 10.75 -17.21 6.13
CA LEU A 129 11.53 -16.16 6.76
C LEU A 129 10.58 -15.22 7.51
N ALA A 130 10.81 -15.05 8.82
CA ALA A 130 10.11 -14.05 9.61
C ALA A 130 10.73 -12.68 9.32
N LEU A 131 10.14 -11.94 8.38
CA LEU A 131 10.46 -10.53 8.15
C LEU A 131 9.51 -9.66 8.99
N SER A 132 10.10 -8.76 9.77
CA SER A 132 9.39 -7.73 10.51
C SER A 132 9.30 -6.48 9.65
N VAL A 133 8.25 -5.67 9.82
CA VAL A 133 8.20 -4.34 9.23
C VAL A 133 9.46 -3.57 9.65
N GLY A 134 10.13 -2.96 8.69
CA GLY A 134 11.40 -2.28 8.91
C GLY A 134 12.65 -3.10 8.62
N SER A 135 12.52 -4.42 8.36
CA SER A 135 13.65 -5.26 7.99
C SER A 135 14.36 -4.73 6.74
N LEU A 136 15.69 -4.68 6.81
CA LEU A 136 16.56 -4.44 5.67
C LEU A 136 17.00 -5.77 5.10
N ILE A 137 16.85 -5.95 3.79
CA ILE A 137 17.11 -7.24 3.13
C ILE A 137 17.95 -7.07 1.87
N LYS A 138 18.80 -8.05 1.57
CA LYS A 138 19.50 -8.20 0.29
C LYS A 138 19.61 -9.67 -0.09
N ILE A 139 19.95 -9.96 -1.34
CA ILE A 139 20.32 -11.31 -1.78
C ILE A 139 21.80 -11.58 -1.47
N PRO A 140 22.24 -12.86 -1.42
CA PRO A 140 23.64 -13.20 -1.19
C PRO A 140 24.50 -12.67 -2.34
N ASP A 141 25.73 -12.30 -2.01
CA ASP A 141 26.74 -11.94 -3.02
C ASP A 141 27.07 -13.18 -3.87
N ASP A 142 27.01 -13.02 -5.19
CA ASP A 142 27.33 -14.11 -6.12
C ASP A 142 28.85 -14.22 -6.40
N ASN A 143 29.65 -13.37 -5.76
CA ASN A 143 31.10 -13.19 -5.88
C ASN A 143 31.55 -12.85 -7.30
N ASN A 144 30.65 -12.42 -8.17
CA ASN A 144 30.98 -12.00 -9.52
C ASN A 144 31.00 -10.48 -9.60
N VAL A 145 32.21 -9.94 -9.70
CA VAL A 145 32.46 -8.49 -9.79
C VAL A 145 31.81 -7.80 -11.00
N ASN A 146 31.29 -8.55 -11.97
CA ASN A 146 30.63 -8.01 -13.15
C ASN A 146 29.10 -7.94 -13.00
N THR A 147 28.52 -8.52 -11.95
CA THR A 147 27.10 -8.46 -11.63
C THR A 147 26.88 -7.47 -10.48
N LEU A 148 25.79 -6.71 -10.57
CA LEU A 148 25.39 -5.73 -9.55
C LEU A 148 24.04 -6.08 -8.93
N SER A 149 23.38 -7.14 -9.40
CA SER A 149 22.02 -7.55 -8.98
C SER A 149 21.90 -7.82 -7.48
N ASP A 150 23.01 -8.15 -6.85
CA ASP A 150 23.22 -8.55 -5.46
C ASP A 150 23.72 -7.41 -4.56
N THR A 151 24.07 -6.26 -5.14
CA THR A 151 24.49 -5.07 -4.38
C THR A 151 23.30 -4.30 -3.76
N ALA A 152 22.11 -4.45 -4.32
CA ALA A 152 20.93 -3.72 -3.89
C ALA A 152 20.46 -4.14 -2.49
N VAL A 153 20.17 -3.13 -1.66
CA VAL A 153 19.50 -3.28 -0.38
C VAL A 153 18.04 -2.84 -0.54
N TYR A 154 17.14 -3.51 0.17
CA TYR A 154 15.72 -3.20 0.17
C TYR A 154 15.19 -3.03 1.59
N TYR A 155 14.18 -2.19 1.74
CA TYR A 155 13.39 -2.01 2.95
C TYR A 155 12.06 -2.78 2.85
N TYR A 156 11.73 -3.61 3.82
CA TYR A 156 10.44 -4.30 3.91
C TYR A 156 9.41 -3.46 4.67
N ALA A 157 8.39 -3.00 3.96
CA ALA A 157 7.37 -2.08 4.48
C ALA A 157 6.14 -2.82 5.06
N SER A 158 5.32 -2.11 5.85
CA SER A 158 4.07 -2.65 6.42
C SER A 158 3.04 -3.12 5.39
N ASN A 159 3.11 -2.59 4.16
CA ASN A 159 2.24 -3.02 3.06
C ASN A 159 2.67 -4.35 2.40
N GLY A 160 3.68 -5.04 2.96
CA GLY A 160 4.17 -6.33 2.46
C GLY A 160 5.05 -6.24 1.22
N LYS A 161 5.44 -5.03 0.79
CA LYS A 161 6.31 -4.79 -0.37
C LYS A 161 7.74 -4.45 0.05
N ARG A 162 8.67 -4.60 -0.89
CA ARG A 162 10.06 -4.13 -0.75
C ARG A 162 10.27 -2.79 -1.47
N TYR A 163 11.01 -1.89 -0.86
CA TYR A 163 11.40 -0.60 -1.44
C TYR A 163 12.90 -0.56 -1.67
N VAL A 164 13.32 -0.12 -2.85
CA VAL A 164 14.72 -0.19 -3.29
C VAL A 164 15.49 1.03 -2.81
N PHE A 165 16.67 0.83 -2.20
CA PHE A 165 17.62 1.92 -2.05
C PHE A 165 18.37 2.13 -3.37
N ALA A 166 18.23 3.33 -3.95
CA ALA A 166 18.84 3.64 -5.24
C ALA A 166 20.38 3.62 -5.24
N ASN A 167 20.98 3.95 -4.09
CA ASN A 167 22.42 3.90 -3.85
C ASN A 167 22.73 3.95 -2.34
N GLU A 168 24.00 3.81 -1.99
CA GLU A 168 24.47 3.84 -0.59
C GLU A 168 24.21 5.18 0.10
N LYS A 169 24.24 6.31 -0.60
CA LYS A 169 24.02 7.63 0.03
C LYS A 169 22.58 7.78 0.52
N VAL A 170 21.61 7.27 -0.24
CA VAL A 170 20.21 7.19 0.21
C VAL A 170 20.10 6.27 1.41
N PHE A 171 20.75 5.10 1.38
CA PHE A 171 20.76 4.19 2.52
C PHE A 171 21.33 4.86 3.79
N PHE A 172 22.50 5.50 3.68
CA PHE A 172 23.17 6.17 4.79
C PHE A 172 22.45 7.42 5.30
N SER A 173 21.51 7.97 4.52
CA SER A 173 20.61 9.01 5.03
C SER A 173 19.61 8.47 6.07
N TRP A 174 19.32 7.16 6.03
CA TRP A 174 18.37 6.47 6.90
C TRP A 174 19.04 5.62 8.00
N TYR A 175 20.12 4.91 7.66
CA TYR A 175 20.76 3.93 8.54
C TYR A 175 22.27 4.21 8.65
N PRO A 176 22.89 4.05 9.82
CA PRO A 176 24.31 4.39 10.00
C PRO A 176 25.26 3.36 9.38
N SER A 177 24.80 2.13 9.18
CA SER A 177 25.62 0.99 8.74
C SER A 177 24.77 -0.09 8.09
N PHE A 178 25.41 -0.99 7.34
CA PHE A 178 24.77 -2.18 6.77
C PHE A 178 24.62 -3.34 7.77
N SER A 179 24.93 -3.13 9.05
CA SER A 179 24.95 -4.19 10.08
C SER A 179 23.60 -4.87 10.29
N ASP A 180 22.51 -4.15 10.06
CA ASP A 180 21.14 -4.64 10.25
C ASP A 180 20.55 -5.25 8.96
N VAL A 181 21.34 -5.30 7.88
CA VAL A 181 20.92 -5.88 6.61
C VAL A 181 20.96 -7.40 6.68
N GLN A 182 19.81 -8.02 6.50
CA GLN A 182 19.64 -9.46 6.47
C GLN A 182 19.85 -9.99 5.05
N THR A 183 20.56 -11.11 4.93
CA THR A 183 20.69 -11.80 3.65
C THR A 183 19.59 -12.85 3.52
N ILE A 184 18.85 -12.83 2.42
CA ILE A 184 17.73 -13.73 2.12
C ILE A 184 17.96 -14.37 0.75
N THR A 185 17.39 -15.54 0.47
CA THR A 185 17.62 -16.20 -0.84
C THR A 185 16.94 -15.44 -1.98
N LEU A 186 17.42 -15.63 -3.22
CA LEU A 186 16.78 -15.03 -4.40
C LEU A 186 15.31 -15.47 -4.54
N GLU A 187 15.01 -16.73 -4.23
CA GLU A 187 13.66 -17.27 -4.21
C GLU A 187 12.78 -16.49 -3.22
N GLN A 188 13.22 -16.35 -1.97
CA GLN A 188 12.52 -15.58 -0.94
C GLN A 188 12.35 -14.11 -1.32
N MET A 189 13.39 -13.50 -1.88
CA MET A 189 13.35 -12.15 -2.41
C MET A 189 12.25 -12.06 -3.47
N SER A 190 12.24 -12.94 -4.47
CA SER A 190 11.26 -12.89 -5.59
C SER A 190 9.79 -12.88 -5.16
N LEU A 191 9.48 -13.40 -3.97
CA LEU A 191 8.12 -13.39 -3.42
C LEU A 191 7.68 -12.00 -2.94
N ILE A 192 8.62 -11.13 -2.58
CA ILE A 192 8.31 -9.81 -2.02
C ILE A 192 8.23 -8.80 -3.18
N PRO A 193 7.03 -8.32 -3.56
CA PRO A 193 6.89 -7.44 -4.72
C PRO A 193 7.54 -6.08 -4.49
N ILE A 194 8.00 -5.44 -5.56
CA ILE A 194 8.56 -4.08 -5.51
C ILE A 194 7.42 -3.08 -5.30
N GLY A 195 7.55 -2.23 -4.28
CA GLY A 195 6.62 -1.14 -3.97
C GLY A 195 7.05 0.21 -4.53
N GLY A 196 8.35 0.41 -4.78
CA GLY A 196 8.91 1.66 -5.27
C GLY A 196 10.36 1.85 -4.81
N ASN A 197 10.83 3.08 -4.89
CA ASN A 197 12.18 3.46 -4.46
C ASN A 197 12.13 4.25 -3.15
N VAL A 198 13.11 4.05 -2.30
CA VAL A 198 13.35 4.88 -1.11
C VAL A 198 14.00 6.19 -1.55
N THR A 199 13.53 7.32 -1.02
CA THR A 199 14.14 8.64 -1.21
C THR A 199 15.02 9.03 -0.02
N TYR A 200 15.83 10.09 -0.16
CA TYR A 200 16.61 10.63 0.96
C TYR A 200 15.74 10.89 2.18
N ARG A 201 16.24 10.51 3.36
CA ARG A 201 15.54 10.75 4.62
C ARG A 201 15.24 12.24 4.80
N PRO A 202 13.99 12.62 5.11
CA PRO A 202 13.65 14.02 5.31
C PRO A 202 14.56 14.74 6.30
N GLY A 203 15.07 15.90 5.90
CA GLY A 203 15.94 16.74 6.73
C GLY A 203 17.32 16.15 7.05
N SER A 204 17.74 15.02 6.46
CA SER A 204 19.04 14.40 6.75
C SER A 204 20.22 15.13 6.13
N LYS A 205 20.07 15.53 4.87
CA LYS A 205 21.07 16.21 4.05
C LYS A 205 20.39 17.16 3.07
N LEU A 206 21.18 18.07 2.52
CA LEU A 206 20.81 18.79 1.31
C LEU A 206 21.16 17.95 0.10
N VAL A 207 20.42 18.15 -0.99
CA VAL A 207 20.63 17.42 -2.24
C VAL A 207 20.58 18.35 -3.43
N LYS A 208 21.25 17.96 -4.52
CA LYS A 208 21.18 18.67 -5.79
C LYS A 208 21.28 17.71 -6.97
N PHE A 209 20.94 18.19 -8.16
CA PHE A 209 21.21 17.50 -9.42
C PHE A 209 22.43 18.16 -10.08
N GLN A 210 23.19 17.42 -10.89
CA GLN A 210 24.41 17.98 -11.53
C GLN A 210 24.07 19.09 -12.52
N THR A 211 22.92 18.96 -13.17
CA THR A 211 22.40 19.89 -14.16
C THR A 211 21.64 21.09 -13.58
N ASP A 212 21.44 21.16 -12.26
CA ASP A 212 20.77 22.27 -11.59
C ASP A 212 21.69 22.96 -10.57
N VAL A 213 21.69 24.29 -10.59
CA VAL A 213 22.43 25.12 -9.63
C VAL A 213 21.77 25.18 -8.26
N LYS A 214 20.50 24.75 -8.16
CA LYS A 214 19.70 24.80 -6.93
C LYS A 214 20.04 23.65 -5.98
N THR A 215 19.96 23.97 -4.70
CA THR A 215 20.09 23.01 -3.60
C THR A 215 18.74 22.82 -2.94
N TYR A 216 18.38 21.57 -2.66
CA TYR A 216 17.09 21.18 -2.15
C TYR A 216 17.18 20.50 -0.79
N LEU A 217 16.19 20.72 0.05
CA LEU A 217 15.95 19.93 1.25
C LEU A 217 14.92 18.84 0.94
N PRO A 218 15.27 17.55 1.06
CA PRO A 218 14.29 16.47 1.04
C PRO A 218 13.34 16.57 2.23
N THR A 219 12.05 16.45 1.95
CA THR A 219 10.96 16.45 2.92
C THR A 219 10.07 15.23 2.69
N LYS A 220 9.10 15.03 3.60
CA LYS A 220 8.26 13.82 3.65
C LYS A 220 7.70 13.41 2.28
N GLY A 221 7.83 12.13 1.95
CA GLY A 221 7.26 11.51 0.76
C GLY A 221 8.00 11.87 -0.53
N GLY A 222 9.30 12.12 -0.45
CA GLY A 222 10.14 12.43 -1.62
C GLY A 222 9.93 13.83 -2.19
N VAL A 223 9.54 14.81 -1.36
CA VAL A 223 9.33 16.18 -1.83
C VAL A 223 10.60 17.01 -1.65
N LEU A 224 11.14 17.56 -2.74
CA LEU A 224 12.30 18.44 -2.75
C LEU A 224 11.86 19.89 -2.65
N ARG A 225 12.28 20.59 -1.60
CA ARG A 225 12.01 22.02 -1.41
C ARG A 225 13.29 22.81 -1.65
N TRP A 226 13.25 23.76 -2.58
CA TRP A 226 14.42 24.58 -2.92
C TRP A 226 14.81 25.49 -1.74
N VAL A 227 16.06 25.39 -1.29
CA VAL A 227 16.65 26.30 -0.31
C VAL A 227 17.17 27.53 -1.05
N THR A 228 16.49 28.66 -0.92
CA THR A 228 16.72 29.83 -1.82
C THR A 228 17.98 30.62 -1.48
N SER A 229 18.57 30.42 -0.30
CA SER A 229 19.78 31.14 0.12
C SER A 229 20.74 30.26 0.93
N GLU A 230 22.03 30.56 0.85
CA GLU A 230 23.04 29.91 1.70
C GLU A 230 22.84 30.20 3.19
N GLN A 231 22.30 31.37 3.52
CA GLN A 231 22.05 31.75 4.91
C GLN A 231 21.13 30.74 5.60
N VAL A 232 20.05 30.33 4.92
CA VAL A 232 19.15 29.29 5.42
C VAL A 232 19.88 27.95 5.59
N ALA A 233 20.69 27.54 4.61
CA ALA A 233 21.46 26.30 4.71
C ALA A 233 22.45 26.31 5.88
N ARG A 234 23.15 27.44 6.12
CA ARG A 234 24.08 27.63 7.23
C ARG A 234 23.40 27.55 8.59
N GLN A 235 22.16 28.01 8.73
CA GLN A 235 21.42 27.88 9.99
C GLN A 235 21.19 26.41 10.38
N TRP A 236 21.00 25.52 9.40
CA TRP A 236 20.70 24.12 9.68
C TRP A 236 21.92 23.20 9.71
N PHE A 237 22.91 23.47 8.86
CA PHE A 237 24.08 22.60 8.66
C PHE A 237 25.42 23.27 9.03
N GLY A 238 25.37 24.51 9.53
CA GLY A 238 26.56 25.28 9.93
C GLY A 238 27.34 25.88 8.76
N GLU A 239 28.49 26.48 9.06
CA GLU A 239 29.34 27.14 8.07
C GLU A 239 29.80 26.20 6.93
N ASN A 240 29.94 24.91 7.22
CA ASN A 240 30.33 23.88 6.25
C ASN A 240 29.11 23.21 5.58
N TRP A 241 27.96 23.88 5.49
CA TRP A 241 26.73 23.32 4.91
C TRP A 241 26.93 22.68 3.53
N ASN A 242 27.88 23.20 2.75
CA ASN A 242 28.22 22.71 1.42
C ASN A 242 28.79 21.28 1.43
N THR A 243 29.36 20.81 2.54
CA THR A 243 29.80 19.41 2.70
C THR A 243 28.66 18.46 3.07
N HIS A 244 27.48 19.02 3.40
CA HIS A 244 26.24 18.29 3.66
C HIS A 244 25.32 18.21 2.43
N VAL A 245 25.84 18.59 1.25
CA VAL A 245 25.11 18.49 -0.02
C VAL A 245 25.56 17.24 -0.76
N ASP A 246 24.62 16.34 -1.04
CA ASP A 246 24.86 15.18 -1.89
C ASP A 246 24.28 15.39 -3.29
N ASP A 247 25.03 14.97 -4.31
CA ASP A 247 24.51 14.91 -5.68
C ASP A 247 23.62 13.67 -5.89
N ILE A 248 22.47 13.90 -6.53
CA ILE A 248 21.55 12.88 -7.02
C ILE A 248 21.68 12.81 -8.54
N SER A 249 21.83 11.60 -9.08
CA SER A 249 21.76 11.36 -10.53
C SER A 249 20.39 11.73 -11.08
N GLU A 250 20.36 12.40 -12.24
CA GLU A 250 19.15 12.80 -12.96
C GLU A 250 18.20 11.63 -13.23
N ALA A 251 18.73 10.40 -13.35
CA ALA A 251 17.93 9.20 -13.52
C ALA A 251 16.94 8.95 -12.36
N PHE A 252 17.25 9.47 -11.17
CA PHE A 252 16.39 9.35 -9.99
C PHE A 252 15.46 10.55 -9.78
N PHE A 253 15.48 11.55 -10.66
CA PHE A 253 14.59 12.71 -10.57
C PHE A 253 13.11 12.31 -10.48
N VAL A 254 12.71 11.28 -11.23
CA VAL A 254 11.33 10.76 -11.25
C VAL A 254 10.83 10.24 -9.89
N ASN A 255 11.74 9.95 -8.96
CA ASN A 255 11.39 9.52 -7.60
C ASN A 255 10.96 10.70 -6.70
N TYR A 256 11.17 11.94 -7.15
CA TYR A 256 10.95 13.14 -6.37
C TYR A 256 9.85 14.03 -6.95
N ARG A 257 9.23 14.82 -6.09
CA ARG A 257 8.30 15.90 -6.46
C ARG A 257 8.85 17.23 -5.98
N MET A 258 8.63 18.30 -6.74
CA MET A 258 9.00 19.65 -6.31
C MET A 258 7.94 20.18 -5.34
N GLY A 259 8.40 20.77 -4.24
CA GLY A 259 7.56 21.46 -3.25
C GLY A 259 7.86 22.95 -3.19
N GLU A 260 7.11 23.64 -2.32
CA GLU A 260 7.28 25.08 -2.12
C GLU A 260 8.72 25.41 -1.69
N PRO A 261 9.32 26.49 -2.24
CA PRO A 261 10.63 26.96 -1.82
C PRO A 261 10.68 27.25 -0.31
N ILE A 262 11.89 27.28 0.21
CA ILE A 262 12.18 27.69 1.58
C ILE A 262 12.98 28.99 1.49
N ALA A 263 12.29 30.08 1.82
CA ALA A 263 12.86 31.42 1.79
C ALA A 263 13.43 31.82 3.16
N HIS A 264 12.86 31.29 4.23
CA HIS A 264 13.24 31.58 5.62
C HIS A 264 13.45 30.29 6.41
N GLU A 265 14.35 30.34 7.39
CA GLU A 265 14.72 29.22 8.24
C GLU A 265 13.55 28.65 9.07
N LEU A 266 12.49 29.44 9.29
CA LEU A 266 11.28 29.03 10.01
C LEU A 266 10.25 28.32 9.12
N ASP A 267 10.41 28.35 7.79
CA ASP A 267 9.49 27.67 6.86
C ASP A 267 9.56 26.15 7.02
N VAL A 268 10.65 25.63 7.59
CA VAL A 268 10.83 24.22 7.90
C VAL A 268 11.93 24.01 8.95
N SER A 269 11.73 23.02 9.82
CA SER A 269 12.79 22.52 10.71
C SER A 269 13.29 21.16 10.22
N PRO A 270 14.54 21.04 9.72
CA PRO A 270 15.11 19.75 9.32
C PRO A 270 15.15 18.74 10.47
N GLU A 271 15.40 19.21 11.70
CA GLU A 271 15.32 18.36 12.89
C GLU A 271 13.89 17.90 13.16
N GLY A 272 12.91 18.81 13.05
CA GLY A 272 11.49 18.47 13.16
C GLY A 272 11.04 17.43 12.12
N LEU A 273 11.51 17.55 10.87
CA LEU A 273 11.25 16.55 9.83
C LEU A 273 11.81 15.18 10.22
N ARG A 274 13.06 15.13 10.71
CA ARG A 274 13.68 13.87 11.16
C ARG A 274 12.95 13.26 12.36
N ALA A 275 12.50 14.08 13.30
CA ALA A 275 11.76 13.62 14.47
C ALA A 275 10.36 13.09 14.12
N GLN A 276 9.70 13.68 13.11
CA GLN A 276 8.40 13.22 12.62
C GLN A 276 8.52 11.96 11.75
N VAL A 277 9.53 11.93 10.88
CA VAL A 277 9.78 10.84 9.92
C VAL A 277 10.92 9.96 10.41
N THR A 278 10.57 9.06 11.33
CA THR A 278 11.50 8.11 11.97
C THR A 278 11.69 6.83 11.17
N THR A 279 10.79 6.51 10.23
CA THR A 279 10.82 5.29 9.43
C THR A 279 10.45 5.58 7.98
N ILE A 280 10.85 4.68 7.08
CA ILE A 280 10.49 4.75 5.66
C ILE A 280 8.97 4.57 5.47
N ASP A 281 8.32 3.72 6.26
CA ASP A 281 6.84 3.63 6.29
C ASP A 281 6.16 4.99 6.51
N LYS A 282 6.62 5.75 7.52
CA LYS A 282 6.09 7.09 7.78
C LYS A 282 6.35 8.04 6.63
N ASP A 283 7.48 7.93 5.95
CA ASP A 283 7.81 8.74 4.78
C ASP A 283 6.87 8.47 3.61
N LEU A 284 6.61 7.18 3.36
CA LEU A 284 5.75 6.69 2.28
C LEU A 284 4.25 6.87 2.58
N GLY A 285 3.89 7.09 3.84
CA GLY A 285 2.52 7.38 4.26
C GLY A 285 1.66 6.15 4.55
N PHE A 286 2.29 5.06 5.01
CA PHE A 286 1.59 3.90 5.57
C PHE A 286 1.23 4.09 7.04
#